data_AF-A0A1G5Y6L9-F1
#
_entry.id   AF-A0A1G5Y6L9-F1
#
_cell.length_a   1.000
_cell.length_b   1.000
_cell.length_c   1.000
_cell.angle_alpha   90.00
_cell.angle_beta   90.00
_cell.angle_gamma   90.00
#
_symmetry.space_group_name_H-M   'P 1'
#
loop_
_entity.id
_entity.type
_entity.pdbx_description
1 polymer ?
#
loop_
_entity_poly.entity_id
_entity_poly.type
_entity_poly.pdbx_seq_one_letter_code
_entity_poly.pdbx_strand_id
1 'polypeptide(L)'
;MLVPTPRQVDDFIRSIPEGVEMDVRALRTALAVEHGAEVTCPVTTGYHSRTVAEAAIEDLERGMALSDIAPFWRVLDAKTPTTRKLSFGAEFVAAQRKREGLKP
;
A
#
# COMPACT_ATOMS: atom_id res chain seq x y z
N MET A 1 19.54 8.26 2.26
CA MET A 1 18.19 8.10 1.69
C MET A 1 18.02 6.66 1.24
N LEU A 2 16.91 6.02 1.59
CA LEU A 2 16.50 4.71 1.10
C LEU A 2 15.78 4.86 -0.25
N VAL A 3 16.19 4.06 -1.23
CA VAL A 3 15.42 3.79 -2.45
C VAL A 3 14.82 2.39 -2.27
N PRO A 4 13.56 2.27 -1.83
CA PRO A 4 12.99 0.96 -1.49
C PRO A 4 12.77 0.14 -2.75
N THR A 5 12.74 -1.18 -2.59
CA THR A 5 12.26 -2.14 -3.60
C THR A 5 10.74 -2.35 -3.47
N PRO A 6 10.06 -2.89 -4.49
CA PRO A 6 8.64 -3.26 -4.36
C PRO A 6 8.37 -4.20 -3.19
N ARG A 7 9.26 -5.17 -2.97
CA ARG A 7 9.12 -6.17 -1.91
C ARG A 7 9.24 -5.56 -0.51
N GLN A 8 10.14 -4.60 -0.30
CA GLN A 8 10.20 -3.88 0.98
C GLN A 8 8.91 -3.09 1.27
N VAL A 9 8.29 -2.52 0.23
CA VAL A 9 7.00 -1.83 0.38
C VAL A 9 5.88 -2.83 0.66
N ASP A 10 5.86 -3.98 -0.01
CA ASP A 10 4.90 -5.05 0.21
C ASP A 10 4.98 -5.61 1.64
N ASP A 11 6.18 -6.04 2.06
CA ASP A 11 6.45 -6.59 3.38
C ASP A 11 6.02 -5.62 4.48
N PHE A 12 6.35 -4.33 4.30
CA PHE A 12 5.91 -3.30 5.24
C PHE A 12 4.39 -3.16 5.27
N ILE A 13 3.71 -3.07 4.13
CA ILE A 13 2.26 -2.94 4.06
C ILE A 13 1.57 -4.13 4.73
N ARG A 14 2.09 -5.34 4.53
CA ARG A 14 1.58 -6.57 5.18
C ARG A 14 1.72 -6.56 6.70
N SER A 15 2.70 -5.82 7.23
CA SER A 15 2.89 -5.66 8.68
C SER A 15 1.87 -4.73 9.35
N ILE A 16 1.15 -3.90 8.56
CA ILE A 16 0.15 -2.97 9.10
C ILE A 16 -1.07 -3.78 9.57
N PRO A 17 -1.48 -3.70 10.85
CA PRO A 17 -2.62 -4.46 11.35
C PRO A 17 -3.95 -4.09 10.67
N GLU A 18 -4.90 -5.02 10.69
CA GLU A 18 -6.27 -4.76 10.23
C GLU A 18 -6.92 -3.61 10.99
N GLY A 19 -7.61 -2.72 10.27
CA GLY A 19 -8.26 -1.54 10.85
C GLY A 19 -7.31 -0.40 11.20
N VAL A 20 -6.02 -0.50 10.85
CA VAL A 20 -5.04 0.57 11.04
C VAL A 20 -4.81 1.31 9.72
N GLU A 21 -5.04 2.62 9.75
CA GLU A 21 -4.71 3.52 8.65
C GLU A 21 -3.28 4.06 8.80
N MET A 22 -2.57 4.14 7.68
CA MET A 22 -1.29 4.81 7.59
C MET A 22 -1.26 5.68 6.32
N ASP A 23 -0.74 6.90 6.38
CA ASP A 23 -0.53 7.70 5.17
C ASP A 23 0.84 7.40 4.51
N VAL A 24 1.00 7.81 3.25
CA VAL A 24 2.23 7.60 2.48
C VAL A 24 3.46 8.29 3.12
N ARG A 25 3.27 9.36 3.89
CA ARG A 25 4.38 10.04 4.59
C ARG A 25 4.86 9.19 5.77
N ALA A 26 3.94 8.66 6.57
CA ALA A 26 4.22 7.78 7.68
C ALA A 26 4.90 6.48 7.20
N LEU A 27 4.40 5.87 6.12
CA LEU A 27 5.04 4.71 5.47
C LEU A 27 6.51 5.00 5.14
N ARG A 28 6.79 6.14 4.48
CA ARG A 28 8.15 6.53 4.10
C ARG A 28 9.06 6.76 5.30
N THR A 29 8.55 7.41 6.35
CA THR A 29 9.30 7.64 7.59
C THR A 29 9.64 6.31 8.25
N ALA A 30 8.66 5.40 8.37
CA ALA A 30 8.86 4.10 8.99
C ALA A 30 9.86 3.23 8.21
N LEU A 31 9.75 3.16 6.88
CA LEU A 31 10.73 2.49 6.02
C LEU A 31 12.14 3.06 6.17
N ALA A 32 12.27 4.38 6.35
CA ALA A 32 13.58 5.01 6.56
C ALA A 32 14.19 4.56 7.89
N VAL A 33 13.39 4.60 8.96
CA VAL A 33 13.80 4.15 10.31
C VAL A 33 14.20 2.68 10.31
N GLU A 34 13.39 1.80 9.72
CA GLU A 34 13.64 0.35 9.65
C GLU A 34 14.97 0.01 8.96
N HIS A 35 15.36 0.80 7.95
CA HIS A 35 16.57 0.57 7.17
C HIS A 35 17.74 1.51 7.54
N GLY A 36 17.67 2.22 8.68
CA GLY A 36 18.76 3.10 9.14
C GLY A 36 19.06 4.27 8.19
N ALA A 37 18.05 4.72 7.43
CA ALA A 37 18.16 5.84 6.51
C ALA A 37 17.45 7.09 7.07
N GLU A 38 17.89 8.27 6.65
CA GLU A 38 17.26 9.54 7.05
C GLU A 38 15.85 9.73 6.44
N VAL A 39 15.68 9.32 5.18
CA VAL A 39 14.44 9.48 4.41
C VAL A 39 14.29 8.37 3.37
N THR A 40 13.06 8.09 2.97
CA THR A 40 12.72 7.19 1.85
C THR A 40 12.32 8.00 0.61
N CYS A 41 12.81 7.61 -0.57
CA CYS A 41 12.54 8.27 -1.85
C CYS A 41 11.02 8.33 -2.14
N PRO A 42 10.42 9.53 -2.27
CA PRO A 42 8.99 9.66 -2.51
C PRO A 42 8.54 9.08 -3.85
N VAL A 43 9.39 9.21 -4.87
CA VAL A 43 9.07 8.82 -6.25
C VAL A 43 8.97 7.30 -6.36
N THR A 44 10.00 6.58 -5.93
CA THR A 44 9.99 5.11 -6.02
C THR A 44 9.00 4.49 -5.04
N THR A 45 8.78 5.07 -3.85
CA THR A 45 7.70 4.63 -2.96
C THR A 45 6.34 4.70 -3.68
N GLY A 46 6.04 5.81 -4.36
CA GLY A 46 4.79 5.94 -5.12
C GLY A 46 4.66 4.91 -6.26
N TYR A 47 5.73 4.65 -7.01
CA TYR A 47 5.73 3.61 -8.03
C TYR A 47 5.52 2.21 -7.44
N HIS A 48 6.21 1.91 -6.35
CA HIS A 48 6.14 0.60 -5.71
C HIS A 48 4.82 0.36 -4.98
N SER A 49 4.20 1.38 -4.38
CA SER A 49 2.82 1.26 -3.87
C SER A 49 1.83 0.90 -4.98
N ARG A 50 2.03 1.42 -6.20
CA ARG A 50 1.23 0.98 -7.35
C ARG A 50 1.54 -0.47 -7.70
N THR A 51 2.81 -0.84 -7.85
CA THR A 51 3.21 -2.22 -8.17
C THR A 51 2.61 -3.23 -7.19
N VAL A 52 2.67 -2.95 -5.89
CA VAL A 52 2.09 -3.81 -4.85
C VAL A 52 0.57 -3.92 -4.99
N ALA A 53 -0.13 -2.81 -5.22
CA ALA A 53 -1.58 -2.82 -5.39
C ALA A 53 -2.04 -3.59 -6.65
N GLU A 54 -1.34 -3.42 -7.78
CA GLU A 54 -1.66 -4.14 -9.01
C GLU A 54 -1.37 -5.65 -8.84
N ALA A 55 -0.23 -6.01 -8.26
CA ALA A 55 0.11 -7.41 -7.99
C ALA A 55 -0.89 -8.09 -7.04
N ALA A 56 -1.34 -7.39 -6.00
CA ALA A 56 -2.35 -7.90 -5.07
C ALA A 56 -3.70 -8.19 -5.76
N ILE A 57 -4.10 -7.36 -6.74
CA ILE A 57 -5.31 -7.63 -7.53
C ILE A 57 -5.10 -8.77 -8.51
N GLU A 58 -3.95 -8.85 -9.18
CA GLU A 58 -3.64 -10.01 -10.05
C GLU A 58 -3.70 -11.34 -9.28
N ASP A 59 -3.18 -11.37 -8.05
CA ASP A 59 -3.23 -12.56 -7.20
C ASP A 59 -4.67 -12.91 -6.80
N LEU A 60 -5.49 -11.91 -6.48
CA LEU A 60 -6.93 -12.09 -6.21
C LEU A 60 -7.65 -12.66 -7.45
N GLU A 61 -7.36 -12.15 -8.64
CA GLU A 61 -7.91 -12.64 -9.91
C GLU A 61 -7.47 -14.08 -10.24
N ARG A 62 -6.26 -14.47 -9.81
CA ARG A 62 -5.74 -15.84 -9.89
C ARG A 62 -6.33 -16.78 -8.82
N GLY A 63 -7.22 -16.28 -7.95
CA GLY A 63 -7.93 -17.07 -6.95
C GLY A 63 -7.29 -17.10 -5.57
N MET A 64 -6.30 -16.23 -5.30
CA MET A 64 -5.78 -16.06 -3.94
C MET A 64 -6.86 -15.47 -3.02
N ALA A 65 -6.87 -15.88 -1.75
CA ALA A 65 -7.81 -15.32 -0.79
C ALA A 65 -7.46 -13.85 -0.48
N LEU A 66 -8.49 -13.04 -0.20
CA LEU A 66 -8.31 -11.62 0.15
C LEU A 66 -7.42 -11.42 1.39
N SER A 67 -7.39 -12.39 2.31
CA SER A 67 -6.52 -12.38 3.50
C SER A 67 -5.03 -12.53 3.18
N ASP A 68 -4.71 -13.05 1.99
CA ASP A 68 -3.34 -13.47 1.65
C ASP A 68 -2.66 -12.46 0.70
N ILE A 69 -3.43 -11.57 0.08
CA ILE A 69 -2.89 -10.48 -0.75
C ILE A 69 -2.38 -9.32 0.12
N ALA A 70 -1.60 -8.42 -0.48
CA ALA A 70 -1.13 -7.23 0.21
C ALA A 70 -2.31 -6.29 0.58
N PRO A 71 -2.47 -5.87 1.85
CA PRO A 71 -3.56 -4.99 2.27
C PRO A 71 -3.27 -3.51 1.94
N PHE A 72 -3.00 -3.21 0.68
CA PHE A 72 -2.55 -1.89 0.22
C PHE A 72 -3.54 -0.75 0.51
N TRP A 73 -4.82 -1.06 0.71
CA TRP A 73 -5.87 -0.13 1.09
C TRP A 73 -5.69 0.48 2.49
N ARG A 74 -4.84 -0.11 3.34
CA ARG A 74 -4.43 0.47 4.64
C ARG A 74 -3.54 1.71 4.47
N VAL A 75 -2.88 1.83 3.31
CA VAL A 75 -2.04 2.99 2.94
C VAL A 75 -2.68 3.88 1.89
N LEU A 76 -3.28 3.28 0.85
CA LEU A 76 -3.88 4.01 -0.26
C LEU A 76 -5.34 4.33 0.07
N ASP A 77 -5.69 5.60 0.14
CA ASP A 77 -7.07 6.10 0.26
C ASP A 77 -7.56 6.74 -1.06
N ALA A 78 -8.80 7.22 -1.10
CA ALA A 78 -9.34 7.92 -2.28
C ALA A 78 -8.58 9.20 -2.67
N LYS A 79 -7.87 9.83 -1.71
CA LYS A 79 -7.11 11.08 -1.94
C LYS A 79 -5.70 10.82 -2.44
N THR A 80 -5.19 9.61 -2.25
CA THR A 80 -3.84 9.24 -2.61
C THR A 80 -3.69 9.26 -4.14
N PRO A 81 -2.72 10.02 -4.70
CA PRO A 81 -2.58 10.16 -6.15
C PRO A 81 -2.38 8.83 -6.89
N THR A 82 -1.80 7.83 -6.22
CA THR A 82 -1.61 6.47 -6.77
C THR A 82 -2.93 5.77 -7.04
N THR A 83 -3.96 5.97 -6.20
CA THR A 83 -5.26 5.30 -6.31
C THR A 83 -5.94 5.58 -7.65
N ARG A 84 -5.83 6.81 -8.16
CA ARG A 84 -6.39 7.20 -9.48
C ARG A 84 -5.68 6.55 -10.67
N LYS A 85 -4.51 5.94 -10.45
CA LYS A 85 -3.70 5.30 -11.49
C LYS A 85 -3.83 3.77 -11.49
N LEU A 86 -4.57 3.19 -10.54
CA LEU A 86 -4.79 1.75 -10.46
C LEU A 86 -5.67 1.30 -11.64
N SER A 87 -5.33 0.16 -12.23
CA SER A 87 -6.06 -0.40 -13.39
C SER A 87 -7.54 -0.69 -13.10
N PHE A 88 -7.86 -1.03 -11.85
CA PHE A 88 -9.19 -1.37 -11.35
C PHE A 88 -9.93 -0.20 -10.67
N GLY A 89 -9.35 1.00 -10.68
CA GLY A 89 -9.95 2.20 -10.08
C GLY A 89 -10.00 2.22 -8.54
N ALA A 90 -10.79 3.13 -7.99
CA ALA A 90 -10.82 3.43 -6.56
C ALA A 90 -11.90 2.67 -5.77
N GLU A 91 -12.88 2.06 -6.44
CA GLU A 91 -14.02 1.43 -5.79
C GLU A 91 -13.61 0.25 -4.90
N PHE A 92 -12.67 -0.57 -5.37
CA PHE A 92 -12.12 -1.68 -4.59
C PHE A 92 -11.48 -1.17 -3.29
N VAL A 93 -10.66 -0.12 -3.38
CA VAL A 93 -9.98 0.49 -2.23
C VAL A 93 -11.01 1.00 -1.22
N ALA A 94 -11.99 1.77 -1.69
CA ALA A 94 -13.07 2.30 -0.85
C ALA A 94 -13.85 1.18 -0.15
N ALA A 95 -14.14 0.08 -0.86
CA ALA A 95 -14.84 -1.08 -0.30
C ALA A 95 -14.03 -1.78 0.79
N GLN A 96 -12.73 -2.01 0.59
CA GLN A 96 -11.89 -2.64 1.62
C GLN A 96 -11.69 -1.73 2.83
N ARG A 97 -11.47 -0.42 2.61
CA ARG A 97 -11.37 0.55 3.71
C ARG A 97 -12.64 0.57 4.55
N LYS A 98 -13.82 0.57 3.93
CA LYS A 98 -15.10 0.48 4.65
C LYS A 98 -15.24 -0.83 5.44
N ARG A 99 -14.79 -1.97 4.90
CA ARG A 99 -14.81 -3.27 5.59
C ARG A 99 -13.97 -3.25 6.87
N GLU A 100 -12.83 -2.57 6.85
CA GLU A 100 -11.95 -2.41 8.02
C GLU A 100 -12.31 -1.20 8.92
N GLY A 101 -13.44 -0.52 8.68
CA GLY A 101 -13.84 0.66 9.46
C GLY A 101 -13.03 1.93 9.20
N LEU A 102 -12.24 1.94 8.12
CA LEU A 102 -11.45 3.09 7.67
C LEU A 102 -12.27 4.04 6.80
N LYS A 103 -11.86 5.30 6.74
CA LYS A 103 -12.48 6.31 5.87
C LYS A 103 -12.19 6.00 4.40
N PRO A 104 -13.18 5.86 3.51
CA PRO A 104 -12.97 5.57 2.09
C PRO A 104 -12.09 6.60 1.37
#